data_AF-A0A962GLB5-F1
#
_entry.id   AF-A0A962GLB5-F1
#
_cell.length_a   1.000
_cell.length_b   1.000
_cell.length_c   1.000
_cell.angle_alpha   90.00
_cell.angle_beta   90.00
_cell.angle_gamma   90.00
#
_symmetry.space_group_name_H-M   'P 1'
#
loop_
_entity.id
_entity.type
_entity.pdbx_description
1 polymer ?
#
loop_
_entity_poly.entity_id
_entity_poly.type
_entity_poly.pdbx_seq_one_letter_code
_entity_poly.pdbx_strand_id
1 'polypeptide(L)' 'DLSVVPTFVGDQQQPRHVDLRPFLLCGDKIQLVAGGLTRVAMKEGSLVVNSSQGGGVKDTWVLDR' A
#
# COMPACT_ATOMS: atom_id res chain seq x y z
N ASP A 1 -3.53 -4.02 16.37
CA ASP A 1 -4.06 -4.11 14.99
C ASP A 1 -3.21 -3.35 14.00
N LEU A 2 -3.01 -3.91 12.81
CA LEU A 2 -2.27 -3.28 11.70
C LEU A 2 -3.20 -2.42 10.84
N SER A 3 -2.62 -1.44 10.14
CA SER A 3 -3.37 -0.53 9.26
C SER A 3 -4.16 -1.28 8.18
N VAL A 4 -5.35 -0.76 7.88
CA VAL A 4 -6.21 -1.21 6.80
C VAL A 4 -6.61 -0.04 5.91
N VAL A 5 -6.94 -0.32 4.65
CA VAL A 5 -7.49 0.66 3.71
C VAL A 5 -8.78 0.14 3.08
N PRO A 6 -9.74 1.02 2.77
CA PRO A 6 -10.93 0.66 2.02
C PRO A 6 -10.55 0.06 0.66
N THR A 7 -11.01 -1.15 0.41
CA THR A 7 -10.73 -1.89 -0.82
C THR A 7 -12.00 -2.51 -1.35
N PHE A 8 -12.29 -2.27 -2.62
CA PHE A 8 -13.40 -2.92 -3.29
C PHE A 8 -13.07 -4.40 -3.52
N VAL A 9 -13.93 -5.28 -3.04
CA VAL A 9 -13.91 -6.72 -3.31
C VAL A 9 -15.26 -7.08 -3.90
N GLY A 10 -15.28 -7.33 -5.21
CA GLY A 10 -16.51 -7.23 -5.99
C GLY A 10 -17.08 -5.81 -5.90
N ASP A 11 -18.36 -5.69 -5.58
CA ASP A 11 -19.07 -4.40 -5.52
C ASP A 11 -19.17 -3.83 -4.09
N GLN A 12 -18.45 -4.41 -3.12
CA GLN A 12 -18.49 -3.99 -1.73
C GLN A 12 -17.15 -3.42 -1.26
N GLN A 13 -17.19 -2.30 -0.53
CA GLN A 13 -16.02 -1.81 0.18
C GLN A 13 -15.81 -2.58 1.47
N GLN A 14 -14.61 -3.13 1.65
CA GLN A 14 -14.23 -3.83 2.86
C GLN A 14 -12.82 -3.40 3.30
N PRO A 15 -12.50 -3.42 4.60
CA PRO A 15 -11.16 -3.15 5.08
C PRO A 15 -10.21 -4.27 4.64
N ARG A 16 -9.02 -3.90 4.17
CA ARG A 16 -7.94 -4.84 3.84
C ARG A 16 -6.61 -4.32 4.36
N HIS A 17 -5.78 -5.23 4.87
CA HIS A 17 -4.46 -4.86 5.39
C HIS A 17 -3.58 -4.31 4.28
N VAL A 18 -2.79 -3.30 4.66
CA VAL A 18 -1.96 -2.54 3.75
C VAL A 18 -0.52 -2.52 4.23
N ASP A 19 0.39 -2.43 3.29
CA ASP A 19 1.80 -2.12 3.51
C ASP A 19 2.23 -1.01 2.55
N LEU A 20 3.04 -0.07 3.04
CA LEU A 20 3.58 1.04 2.26
C LEU A 20 5.10 0.91 2.17
N ARG A 21 5.61 0.86 0.94
CA ARG A 21 7.05 0.90 0.65
C ARG A 21 7.44 2.26 0.07
N PRO A 22 7.96 3.20 0.88
CA PRO A 22 8.58 4.41 0.37
C PRO A 22 9.93 4.10 -0.31
N PHE A 23 10.41 5.04 -1.11
CA PHE A 23 11.73 4.96 -1.75
C PHE A 23 12.58 6.18 -1.38
N LEU A 24 13.79 5.90 -0.92
CA LEU A 24 14.83 6.90 -0.69
C LEU A 24 15.75 6.95 -1.92
N LEU A 25 16.03 8.15 -2.41
CA LEU A 25 17.05 8.41 -3.42
C LEU A 25 18.32 8.85 -2.71
N CYS A 26 19.40 8.10 -2.92
CA CYS A 26 20.69 8.38 -2.31
C CYS A 26 21.69 8.82 -3.39
N GLY A 27 22.13 10.08 -3.30
CA GLY A 27 23.24 10.64 -4.07
C GLY A 27 24.01 11.62 -3.19
N ASP A 28 24.37 12.80 -3.72
CA ASP A 28 24.98 13.88 -2.91
C ASP A 28 24.11 14.30 -1.71
N LYS A 29 22.80 14.05 -1.80
CA LYS A 29 21.82 14.20 -0.72
C LYS A 29 20.94 12.95 -0.65
N ILE A 30 20.44 12.67 0.54
CA ILE A 30 19.41 11.64 0.76
C ILE A 30 18.06 12.35 0.71
N GLN A 31 17.16 11.89 -0.16
CA GLN A 31 15.83 12.47 -0.34
C GLN A 31 14.77 11.38 -0.37
N LEU A 32 13.63 11.66 0.27
CA LEU A 32 12.44 10.81 0.20
C LEU A 32 11.58 11.24 -0.98
N VAL A 33 11.14 10.29 -1.80
CA VAL A 33 10.15 10.56 -2.85
C VAL A 33 8.78 10.81 -2.21
N ALA A 34 8.06 11.83 -2.68
CA ALA A 34 6.67 12.10 -2.29
C ALA A 34 5.72 11.04 -2.90
N GLY A 35 5.83 9.82 -2.41
CA GLY A 35 5.09 8.66 -2.90
C GLY A 35 5.68 7.35 -2.38
N GLY A 36 5.18 6.25 -2.94
CA GLY A 36 5.61 4.91 -2.58
C GLY A 36 4.74 3.85 -3.22
N LEU A 37 5.15 2.59 -3.08
CA LEU A 37 4.37 1.45 -3.49
C LEU A 37 3.45 1.04 -2.35
N THR A 38 2.15 1.27 -2.50
CA THR A 38 1.13 0.74 -1.58
C THR A 38 0.68 -0.63 -2.04
N ARG A 39 0.76 -1.63 -1.16
CA ARG A 39 0.37 -3.02 -1.40
C ARG A 39 -0.74 -3.42 -0.47
N VAL A 40 -1.70 -4.22 -0.97
CA VAL A 40 -2.92 -4.58 -0.23
C VAL A 40 -3.10 -6.09 -0.24
N ALA A 41 -3.43 -6.67 0.92
CA ALA A 41 -3.80 -8.07 1.02
C ALA A 41 -5.27 -8.22 0.58
N MET A 42 -5.54 -8.85 -0.56
CA MET A 42 -6.91 -8.93 -1.09
C MET A 42 -7.81 -9.94 -0.36
N LYS A 43 -7.19 -10.97 0.24
CA LYS A 43 -7.89 -11.98 1.03
C LYS A 43 -8.26 -11.40 2.40
N GLU A 44 -9.50 -11.61 2.82
CA GLU A 44 -10.01 -11.20 4.12
C GLU A 44 -9.14 -11.73 5.27
N GLY A 45 -8.81 -10.86 6.23
CA GLY A 45 -7.96 -11.18 7.38
C GLY A 45 -6.50 -11.50 7.06
N SER A 46 -6.09 -11.53 5.80
CA SER A 46 -4.72 -11.84 5.41
C SER A 46 -3.78 -10.65 5.63
N LEU A 47 -2.55 -10.95 6.03
CA LEU A 47 -1.43 -10.00 6.06
C LEU A 47 -0.50 -10.13 4.85
N VAL A 48 -0.79 -11.09 3.95
CA VAL A 48 0.04 -11.36 2.78
C VAL A 48 -0.32 -10.40 1.66
N VAL A 49 0.55 -9.41 1.42
CA VAL A 49 0.42 -8.39 0.36
C VAL A 49 1.18 -8.76 -0.93
N ASN A 50 1.78 -9.94 -1.00
CA ASN A 50 2.57 -10.37 -2.16
C ASN A 50 1.66 -10.69 -3.36
N SER A 51 2.00 -10.16 -4.54
CA SER A 51 1.24 -10.36 -5.78
C SER A 51 1.14 -11.83 -6.20
N SER A 52 2.17 -12.64 -5.96
CA SER A 52 2.15 -14.09 -6.22
C SER A 52 1.05 -14.84 -5.46
N GLN A 53 0.49 -14.25 -4.41
CA GLN A 53 -0.61 -14.80 -3.61
C GLN A 53 -1.87 -13.93 -3.67
N GLY A 54 -2.04 -13.20 -4.78
CA GLY A 54 -3.22 -12.37 -5.02
C GLY A 54 -3.20 -11.03 -4.28
N GLY A 55 -2.02 -10.56 -3.84
CA GLY A 55 -1.85 -9.18 -3.34
C GLY A 55 -2.09 -8.16 -4.45
N GLY A 56 -2.76 -7.06 -4.09
CA GLY A 56 -3.03 -5.93 -4.96
C GLY A 56 -2.09 -4.75 -4.71
N VAL A 57 -2.20 -3.73 -5.54
CA VAL A 57 -1.50 -2.45 -5.38
C VAL A 57 -2.50 -1.29 -5.44
N LYS A 58 -2.15 -0.17 -4.82
CA LYS A 58 -2.90 1.10 -4.90
C LYS A 58 -1.93 2.25 -5.12
N ASP A 59 -2.45 3.34 -5.68
CA ASP A 59 -1.73 4.61 -5.73
C ASP A 59 -1.51 5.17 -4.33
N THR A 60 -0.38 5.83 -4.14
CA THR A 60 -0.03 6.52 -2.88
C THR A 60 -0.06 8.02 -3.14
N TRP A 61 -1.02 8.74 -2.58
CA TRP A 61 -1.09 10.19 -2.70
C TRP A 61 -0.50 10.84 -1.45
N VAL A 62 0.54 11.64 -1.64
CA VAL A 62 1.10 12.52 -0.61
C VAL A 62 0.65 13.93 -0.97
N LEU A 63 -0.22 14.50 -0.14
CA LEU A 63 -0.76 15.84 -0.36
C LEU A 63 0.12 16.86 0.37
N ASP A 64 0.50 17.93 -0.33
CA ASP A 64 1.07 19.11 0.33
C ASP A 64 -0.01 19.80 1.17
N ARG A 65 0.43 20.48 2.24
CA ARG A 65 -0.45 21.27 3.11
C ARG A 65 -0.73 22.65 2.54
#